data_AF-A0A7W6ENT8-F1
#
_entry.id   AF-A0A7W6ENT8-F1
#
_cell.length_a   1.000
_cell.length_b   1.000
_cell.length_c   1.000
_cell.angle_alpha   90.00
_cell.angle_beta   90.00
_cell.angle_gamma   90.00
#
_symmetry.space_group_name_H-M   'P 1'
#
loop_
_entity.id
_entity.type
_entity.pdbx_description
1 polymer ?
#
loop_
_entity_poly.entity_id
_entity_poly.type
_entity_poly.pdbx_seq_one_letter_code
_entity_poly.pdbx_strand_id
1 'polypeptide(L)'
;MKNNSKTIGILLIIAAVALLIPYTMLTMSFDYPDILRKDTASVLQRFYEGGHSLIWTWFAFAVTGLPLIPAYSMMGQKLENKIPSVRTATTIGIIGLVVQMIGLLRWTFVVPVLSDTFVNATDEATKAAAIVSFKTIHQFGGVILGEHLGQLFTITWTLMMTYAFSKLKLMPKWVNVLGIVSSVIYFLAQAELFATVINGFPVWDLAGFLGSTLWLIWLIIIGSMFIKKNDLI
;
A
#
# COMPACT_ATOMS: atom_id res chain seq x y z
N MET A 1 -8.88 -27.90 12.40
CA MET A 1 -8.69 -26.42 12.34
C MET A 1 -7.58 -25.91 13.27
N LYS A 2 -6.53 -26.69 13.57
CA LYS A 2 -5.53 -26.35 14.61
C LYS A 2 -4.31 -25.53 14.12
N ASN A 3 -4.26 -25.14 12.83
CA ASN A 3 -3.07 -24.54 12.20
C ASN A 3 -3.27 -23.12 11.63
N ASN A 4 -4.45 -22.52 11.77
CA ASN A 4 -4.75 -21.24 11.09
C ASN A 4 -4.00 -20.05 11.73
N SER A 5 -3.81 -20.02 13.05
CA SER A 5 -3.14 -18.92 13.76
C SER A 5 -1.68 -18.73 13.31
N LYS A 6 -0.92 -19.82 13.27
CA LYS A 6 0.49 -19.80 12.83
C LYS A 6 0.61 -19.38 11.36
N THR A 7 -0.25 -19.91 10.49
CA THR A 7 -0.26 -19.53 9.07
C THR A 7 -0.60 -18.05 8.88
N ILE A 8 -1.63 -17.51 9.58
CA ILE A 8 -1.92 -16.07 9.58
C ILE A 8 -0.66 -15.30 9.93
N GLY A 9 -0.01 -15.66 11.05
CA GLY A 9 1.15 -14.92 11.52
C GLY A 9 2.34 -14.96 10.56
N ILE A 10 2.61 -16.12 9.94
CA ILE A 10 3.65 -16.25 8.92
C ILE A 10 3.34 -15.38 7.70
N LEU A 11 2.11 -15.42 7.20
CA LEU A 11 1.71 -14.65 6.01
C LEU A 11 1.82 -13.13 6.26
N LEU A 12 1.42 -12.65 7.45
CA LEU A 12 1.55 -11.24 7.83
C LEU A 12 3.02 -10.80 7.86
N ILE A 13 3.90 -11.60 8.46
CA ILE A 13 5.34 -11.30 8.55
C ILE A 13 5.98 -11.32 7.16
N ILE A 14 5.72 -12.37 6.37
CA ILE A 14 6.29 -12.51 5.02
C ILE A 14 5.89 -11.31 4.17
N ALA A 15 4.60 -10.95 4.13
CA ALA A 15 4.16 -9.81 3.35
C ALA A 15 4.79 -8.50 3.83
N ALA A 16 4.82 -8.25 5.14
CA ALA A 16 5.35 -7.00 5.68
C ALA A 16 6.84 -6.83 5.40
N VAL A 17 7.63 -7.90 5.56
CA VAL A 17 9.07 -7.89 5.27
C VAL A 17 9.31 -7.82 3.75
N ALA A 18 8.56 -8.59 2.96
CA ALA A 18 8.72 -8.62 1.51
C ALA A 18 8.40 -7.27 0.85
N LEU A 19 7.42 -6.51 1.36
CA LEU A 19 7.08 -5.18 0.86
C LEU A 19 8.21 -4.15 1.04
N LEU A 20 9.01 -4.27 2.11
CA LEU A 20 10.11 -3.34 2.38
C LEU A 20 11.24 -3.43 1.35
N ILE A 21 11.44 -4.62 0.74
CA ILE A 21 12.52 -4.85 -0.22
C ILE A 21 12.33 -4.01 -1.49
N PRO A 22 11.25 -4.19 -2.29
CA PRO A 22 11.06 -3.41 -3.50
C PRO A 22 10.79 -1.93 -3.17
N TYR A 23 10.17 -1.60 -2.03
CA TYR A 23 10.05 -0.21 -1.58
C TYR A 23 11.43 0.46 -1.47
N THR A 24 12.37 -0.18 -0.76
CA THR A 24 13.73 0.34 -0.57
C THR A 24 14.46 0.44 -1.91
N MET A 25 14.33 -0.57 -2.78
CA MET A 25 14.91 -0.54 -4.12
C MET A 25 14.37 0.63 -4.94
N LEU A 26 13.07 0.90 -4.89
CA LEU A 26 12.44 2.04 -5.58
C LEU A 26 12.90 3.38 -5.02
N THR A 27 13.07 3.50 -3.70
CA THR A 27 13.64 4.71 -3.10
C THR A 27 15.05 4.96 -3.61
N MET A 28 15.91 3.94 -3.63
CA MET A 28 17.31 4.09 -4.06
C MET A 28 17.50 4.29 -5.56
N SER A 29 16.70 3.61 -6.40
CA SER A 29 16.88 3.61 -7.86
C SER A 29 16.01 4.62 -8.60
N PHE A 30 14.83 4.92 -8.06
CA PHE A 30 13.80 5.70 -8.74
C PHE A 30 13.36 6.95 -7.95
N ASP A 31 13.94 7.20 -6.77
CA ASP A 31 13.58 8.34 -5.90
C ASP A 31 12.12 8.29 -5.44
N TYR A 32 11.61 7.08 -5.20
CA TYR A 32 10.25 6.87 -4.67
C TYR A 32 10.18 7.15 -3.16
N PRO A 33 9.15 7.85 -2.65
CA PRO A 33 7.94 8.32 -3.34
C PRO A 33 8.03 9.71 -3.98
N ASP A 34 9.10 10.47 -3.78
CA ASP A 34 9.22 11.87 -4.21
C ASP A 34 9.06 12.07 -5.73
N ILE A 35 9.52 11.09 -6.52
CA ILE A 35 9.34 11.06 -7.98
C ILE A 35 7.87 11.16 -8.40
N LEU A 36 6.92 10.72 -7.58
CA LEU A 36 5.48 10.78 -7.90
C LEU A 36 4.96 12.22 -8.00
N ARG A 37 5.69 13.19 -7.47
CA ARG A 37 5.31 14.61 -7.42
C ARG A 37 6.15 15.48 -8.35
N LYS A 38 7.12 14.92 -9.09
CA LYS A 38 7.93 15.65 -10.07
C LYS A 38 7.16 15.91 -11.36
N ASP A 39 7.73 16.74 -12.23
CA ASP A 39 7.16 17.00 -13.55
C ASP A 39 7.09 15.71 -14.38
N THR A 40 6.06 15.60 -15.22
CA THR A 40 5.78 14.37 -15.95
C THR A 40 6.88 13.97 -16.93
N ALA A 41 7.54 14.94 -17.57
CA ALA A 41 8.60 14.64 -18.53
C ALA A 41 9.79 13.98 -17.83
N SER A 42 10.20 14.53 -16.68
CA SER A 42 11.24 13.97 -15.82
C SER A 42 10.88 12.57 -15.31
N VAL A 43 9.61 12.34 -14.93
CA VAL A 43 9.17 11.00 -14.50
C VAL A 43 9.29 9.99 -15.64
N LEU A 44 8.77 10.32 -16.83
CA LEU A 44 8.82 9.43 -18.00
C LEU A 44 10.26 9.16 -18.44
N GLN A 45 11.11 10.19 -18.48
CA GLN A 45 12.52 10.06 -18.81
C GLN A 45 13.26 9.15 -17.83
N ARG A 46 13.15 9.41 -16.51
CA ARG A 46 13.80 8.57 -15.48
C ARG A 46 13.27 7.15 -15.47
N PHE A 47 11.99 6.96 -15.78
CA PHE A 47 11.42 5.62 -15.87
C PHE A 47 12.00 4.84 -17.05
N TYR A 48 12.13 5.48 -18.22
CA TYR A 48 12.78 4.91 -19.40
C TYR A 48 14.23 4.50 -19.09
N GLU A 49 15.00 5.38 -18.44
CA GLU A 49 16.39 5.12 -18.02
C GLU A 49 16.51 3.95 -17.02
N GLY A 50 15.52 3.74 -16.16
CA GLY A 50 15.48 2.62 -15.21
C GLY A 50 15.32 1.25 -15.85
N GLY A 51 14.80 1.19 -17.09
CA GLY A 51 14.69 -0.01 -17.91
C GLY A 51 14.00 -1.20 -17.24
N HIS A 52 14.37 -2.42 -17.64
CA HIS A 52 13.72 -3.66 -17.18
C HIS A 52 13.81 -3.87 -15.66
N SER A 53 14.90 -3.44 -15.02
CA SER A 53 15.08 -3.61 -13.57
C SER A 53 14.02 -2.84 -12.78
N LEU A 54 13.71 -1.62 -13.20
CA LEU A 54 12.67 -0.80 -12.58
C LEU A 54 11.28 -1.42 -12.76
N ILE A 55 10.97 -1.95 -13.95
CA ILE A 55 9.70 -2.63 -14.24
C ILE A 55 9.50 -3.84 -13.31
N TRP A 56 10.53 -4.69 -13.17
CA TRP A 56 10.48 -5.85 -12.27
C TRP A 56 10.37 -5.46 -10.80
N THR A 57 11.00 -4.36 -10.40
CA THR A 57 10.91 -3.84 -9.03
C THR A 57 9.49 -3.38 -8.71
N TRP A 58 8.85 -2.64 -9.63
CA TRP A 58 7.44 -2.25 -9.51
C TRP A 58 6.49 -3.45 -9.50
N PHE A 59 6.75 -4.44 -10.35
CA PHE A 59 5.96 -5.68 -10.36
C PHE A 59 6.08 -6.41 -9.02
N ALA A 60 7.30 -6.58 -8.51
CA ALA A 60 7.54 -7.15 -7.19
C ALA A 60 6.81 -6.35 -6.09
N PHE A 61 6.84 -5.01 -6.15
CA PHE A 61 6.12 -4.19 -5.18
C PHE A 61 4.60 -4.42 -5.23
N ALA A 62 4.03 -4.58 -6.42
CA ALA A 62 2.61 -4.84 -6.59
C ALA A 62 2.18 -6.21 -6.03
N VAL A 63 2.98 -7.27 -6.22
CA VAL A 63 2.59 -8.65 -5.89
C VAL A 63 3.05 -9.13 -4.52
N THR A 64 4.05 -8.50 -3.90
CA THR A 64 4.58 -8.92 -2.58
C THR A 64 3.55 -8.76 -1.45
N GLY A 65 2.52 -7.94 -1.64
CA GLY A 65 1.39 -7.83 -0.71
C GLY A 65 0.35 -8.96 -0.79
N LEU A 66 0.40 -9.82 -1.82
CA LEU A 66 -0.58 -10.92 -2.01
C LEU A 66 -0.76 -11.85 -0.81
N PRO A 67 0.26 -12.20 -0.01
CA PRO A 67 0.06 -13.04 1.17
C PRO A 67 -0.89 -12.42 2.23
N LEU A 68 -1.13 -11.11 2.20
CA LEU A 68 -2.10 -10.46 3.09
C LEU A 68 -3.55 -10.87 2.77
N ILE A 69 -3.87 -11.23 1.51
CA ILE A 69 -5.24 -11.64 1.13
C ILE A 69 -5.69 -12.88 1.92
N PRO A 70 -4.97 -14.03 1.87
CA PRO A 70 -5.32 -15.18 2.70
C PRO A 70 -5.18 -14.88 4.20
N ALA A 71 -4.22 -14.07 4.63
CA ALA A 71 -4.08 -13.69 6.04
C ALA A 71 -5.33 -12.96 6.57
N TYR A 72 -5.84 -11.99 5.82
CA TYR A 72 -7.03 -11.22 6.18
C TYR A 72 -8.28 -12.10 6.18
N SER A 73 -8.43 -12.96 5.17
CA SER A 73 -9.55 -13.91 5.09
C SER A 73 -9.58 -14.88 6.26
N MET A 74 -8.45 -15.52 6.57
CA MET A 74 -8.35 -16.48 7.68
C MET A 74 -8.57 -15.82 9.04
N MET A 75 -8.06 -14.60 9.22
CA MET A 75 -8.29 -13.83 10.44
C MET A 75 -9.74 -13.36 10.56
N GLY A 76 -10.36 -12.99 9.43
CA GLY A 76 -11.77 -12.65 9.34
C GLY A 76 -12.67 -13.78 9.81
N GLN A 77 -12.52 -14.96 9.19
CA GLN A 77 -13.26 -16.18 9.54
C GLN A 77 -13.09 -16.57 11.01
N LYS A 78 -11.91 -16.33 11.59
CA LYS A 78 -11.64 -16.65 13.00
C LYS A 78 -12.40 -15.75 13.98
N LEU A 79 -12.65 -14.49 13.60
CA LEU A 79 -13.13 -13.46 14.53
C LEU A 79 -14.56 -12.99 14.23
N GLU A 80 -15.09 -13.20 13.02
CA GLU A 80 -16.39 -12.67 12.59
C GLU A 80 -17.59 -13.17 13.40
N ASN A 81 -17.54 -14.43 13.86
CA ASN A 81 -18.60 -14.99 14.72
C ASN A 81 -18.62 -14.39 16.13
N LYS A 82 -17.53 -13.74 16.54
CA LYS A 82 -17.41 -13.08 17.86
C LYS A 82 -17.64 -11.58 17.76
N ILE A 83 -17.20 -10.98 16.67
CA ILE A 83 -17.32 -9.55 16.38
C ILE A 83 -17.81 -9.40 14.94
N PRO A 84 -19.13 -9.24 14.70
CA PRO A 84 -19.70 -9.23 13.35
C PRO A 84 -19.09 -8.18 12.40
N SER A 85 -18.64 -7.03 12.93
CA SER A 85 -17.99 -5.98 12.13
C SER A 85 -16.67 -6.43 11.49
N VAL A 86 -16.05 -7.52 11.96
CA VAL A 86 -14.84 -8.08 11.34
C VAL A 86 -15.11 -8.58 9.91
N ARG A 87 -16.32 -9.04 9.62
CA ARG A 87 -16.68 -9.46 8.25
C ARG A 87 -16.53 -8.29 7.29
N THR A 88 -17.09 -7.13 7.66
CA THR A 88 -16.94 -5.87 6.92
C THR A 88 -15.49 -5.43 6.84
N ALA A 89 -14.74 -5.53 7.95
CA ALA A 89 -13.30 -5.22 7.95
C ALA A 89 -12.58 -6.06 6.90
N THR A 90 -12.77 -7.37 6.92
CA THR A 90 -12.14 -8.33 5.99
C THR A 90 -12.45 -7.98 4.54
N THR A 91 -13.70 -7.67 4.20
CA THR A 91 -14.08 -7.22 2.86
C THR A 91 -13.35 -5.93 2.46
N ILE A 92 -13.37 -4.91 3.32
CA ILE A 92 -12.70 -3.63 3.06
C ILE A 92 -11.19 -3.85 2.86
N GLY A 93 -10.55 -4.65 3.72
CA GLY A 93 -9.13 -4.94 3.63
C GLY A 93 -8.75 -5.65 2.34
N ILE A 94 -9.52 -6.65 1.91
CA ILE A 94 -9.26 -7.37 0.65
C ILE A 94 -9.44 -6.44 -0.55
N ILE A 95 -10.51 -5.63 -0.58
CA ILE A 95 -10.71 -4.64 -1.65
C ILE A 95 -9.54 -3.65 -1.66
N GLY A 96 -9.10 -3.18 -0.49
CA GLY A 96 -7.94 -2.30 -0.36
C GLY A 96 -6.67 -2.88 -0.96
N LEU A 97 -6.36 -4.14 -0.65
CA LEU A 97 -5.20 -4.84 -1.22
C LEU A 97 -5.29 -4.94 -2.75
N VAL A 98 -6.45 -5.28 -3.29
CA VAL A 98 -6.66 -5.42 -4.74
C VAL A 98 -6.54 -4.07 -5.45
N VAL A 99 -7.19 -3.03 -4.92
CA VAL A 99 -7.15 -1.68 -5.50
C VAL A 99 -5.73 -1.11 -5.44
N GLN A 100 -5.02 -1.28 -4.32
CA GLN A 100 -3.61 -0.89 -4.18
C GLN A 100 -2.72 -1.60 -5.21
N MET A 101 -2.90 -2.92 -5.37
CA MET A 101 -2.17 -3.72 -6.35
C MET A 101 -2.43 -3.22 -7.78
N ILE A 102 -3.70 -2.99 -8.16
CA ILE A 102 -4.05 -2.44 -9.47
C ILE A 102 -3.37 -1.07 -9.68
N GLY A 103 -3.41 -0.22 -8.66
CA GLY A 103 -2.69 1.06 -8.67
C GLY A 103 -1.21 0.85 -8.98
N LEU A 104 -0.52 -0.06 -8.29
CA LEU A 104 0.91 -0.33 -8.50
C LEU A 104 1.21 -0.94 -9.87
N LEU A 105 0.37 -1.86 -10.38
CA LEU A 105 0.56 -2.53 -11.66
C LEU A 105 0.58 -1.57 -12.87
N ARG A 106 0.05 -0.35 -12.73
CA ARG A 106 0.19 0.68 -13.77
C ARG A 106 1.66 1.00 -14.07
N TRP A 107 2.54 0.96 -13.06
CA TRP A 107 3.98 1.17 -13.24
C TRP A 107 4.65 0.01 -13.99
N THR A 108 4.05 -1.19 -13.96
CA THR A 108 4.57 -2.36 -14.68
C THR A 108 4.06 -2.43 -16.11
N PHE A 109 2.80 -2.09 -16.36
CA PHE A 109 2.15 -2.39 -17.65
C PHE A 109 1.75 -1.15 -18.46
N VAL A 110 1.64 0.02 -17.85
CA VAL A 110 1.19 1.25 -18.53
C VAL A 110 2.33 2.24 -18.69
N VAL A 111 3.03 2.56 -17.60
CA VAL A 111 4.12 3.55 -17.61
C VAL A 111 5.25 3.21 -18.59
N PRO A 112 5.69 1.93 -18.77
CA PRO A 112 6.73 1.62 -19.74
C PRO A 112 6.36 1.99 -21.18
N VAL A 113 5.09 1.80 -21.56
CA VAL A 113 4.58 2.14 -22.89
C VAL A 113 4.60 3.65 -23.10
N LEU A 114 4.17 4.41 -22.09
CA LEU A 114 4.16 5.87 -22.14
C LEU A 114 5.56 6.48 -22.11
N SER A 115 6.49 5.89 -21.34
CA SER A 115 7.87 6.35 -21.27
C SER A 115 8.61 6.10 -22.58
N ASP A 116 8.43 4.92 -23.19
CA ASP A 116 9.02 4.61 -24.50
C ASP A 116 8.48 5.55 -25.59
N THR A 117 7.16 5.74 -25.62
CA THR A 117 6.50 6.68 -26.55
C THR A 117 7.04 8.09 -26.39
N PHE A 118 7.20 8.56 -25.14
CA PHE A 118 7.69 9.91 -24.85
C PHE A 118 9.15 10.13 -25.29
N VAL A 119 10.03 9.17 -25.00
CA VAL A 119 11.47 9.30 -25.30
C VAL A 119 11.76 9.14 -26.79
N ASN A 120 11.08 8.22 -27.48
CA ASN A 120 11.32 7.93 -28.90
C ASN A 120 10.53 8.84 -29.86
N ALA A 121 9.61 9.66 -29.36
CA ALA A 121 8.84 10.58 -30.19
C ALA A 121 9.74 11.65 -30.84
N THR A 122 9.62 11.81 -32.15
CA THR A 122 10.33 12.83 -32.93
C THR A 122 9.57 14.15 -33.05
N ASP A 123 8.26 14.13 -32.76
CA ASP A 123 7.40 15.31 -32.80
C ASP A 123 6.85 15.69 -31.42
N GLU A 124 6.62 16.98 -31.22
CA GLU A 124 6.14 17.53 -29.94
C GLU A 124 4.70 17.15 -29.61
N ALA A 125 3.87 16.85 -30.62
CA ALA A 125 2.47 16.47 -30.39
C ALA A 125 2.38 15.10 -29.72
N THR A 126 3.17 14.13 -30.16
CA THR A 126 3.26 12.80 -29.54
C THR A 126 3.79 12.88 -28.11
N LYS A 127 4.81 13.70 -27.85
CA LYS A 127 5.32 13.94 -26.48
C LYS A 127 4.26 14.54 -25.56
N ALA A 128 3.54 15.56 -26.03
CA ALA A 128 2.46 16.18 -25.28
C ALA A 128 1.33 15.18 -24.97
N ALA A 129 0.97 14.32 -25.94
CA ALA A 129 -0.02 13.28 -25.76
C ALA A 129 0.40 12.24 -24.70
N ALA A 130 1.67 11.81 -24.70
CA ALA A 130 2.21 10.91 -23.69
C ALA A 130 2.19 11.54 -22.29
N ILE A 131 2.55 12.82 -22.17
CA ILE A 131 2.49 13.59 -20.91
C ILE A 131 1.06 13.64 -20.36
N VAL A 132 0.08 14.03 -21.17
CA VAL A 132 -1.32 14.15 -20.73
C VAL A 132 -1.91 12.78 -20.38
N SER A 133 -1.57 11.75 -21.15
CA SER A 133 -1.98 10.36 -20.88
C SER A 133 -1.40 9.87 -19.55
N PHE A 134 -0.13 10.11 -19.30
CA PHE A 134 0.50 9.79 -18.01
C PHE A 134 -0.18 10.52 -16.87
N LYS A 135 -0.40 11.85 -16.97
CA LYS A 135 -1.06 12.62 -15.92
C LYS A 135 -2.44 12.07 -15.59
N THR A 136 -3.22 11.71 -16.61
CA THR A 136 -4.56 11.12 -16.44
C THR A 136 -4.48 9.79 -15.69
N ILE A 137 -3.62 8.87 -16.13
CA ILE A 137 -3.45 7.55 -15.49
C ILE A 137 -2.82 7.67 -14.10
N HIS A 138 -1.92 8.62 -13.88
CA HIS A 138 -1.26 8.84 -12.60
C HIS A 138 -2.24 9.42 -11.56
N GLN A 139 -3.13 10.33 -11.98
CA GLN A 139 -4.20 10.83 -11.12
C GLN A 139 -5.25 9.74 -10.83
N PHE A 140 -5.68 9.01 -11.86
CA PHE A 140 -6.70 7.97 -11.68
C PHE A 140 -6.15 6.73 -10.95
N GLY A 141 -5.16 6.05 -11.53
CA GLY A 141 -4.59 4.82 -10.99
C GLY A 141 -3.67 5.04 -9.80
N GLY A 142 -2.99 6.19 -9.74
CA GLY A 142 -2.11 6.55 -8.64
C GLY A 142 -2.82 7.19 -7.49
N VAL A 143 -3.27 8.42 -7.67
CA VAL A 143 -3.84 9.22 -6.59
C VAL A 143 -5.15 8.60 -6.11
N ILE A 144 -6.12 8.32 -6.99
CA ILE A 144 -7.44 7.80 -6.56
C ILE A 144 -7.36 6.33 -6.12
N LEU A 145 -6.87 5.43 -6.97
CA LEU A 145 -6.89 4.01 -6.64
C LEU A 145 -5.79 3.65 -5.62
N GLY A 146 -4.53 3.89 -5.97
CA GLY A 146 -3.39 3.48 -5.14
C GLY A 146 -3.33 4.21 -3.81
N GLU A 147 -3.12 5.53 -3.83
CA GLU A 147 -2.79 6.30 -2.65
C GLU A 147 -4.04 6.72 -1.84
N HIS A 148 -5.18 6.97 -2.47
CA HIS A 148 -6.39 7.33 -1.73
C HIS A 148 -7.13 6.09 -1.22
N LEU A 149 -7.75 5.32 -2.12
CA LEU A 149 -8.59 4.17 -1.73
C LEU A 149 -7.75 3.05 -1.08
N GLY A 150 -6.58 2.72 -1.62
CA GLY A 150 -5.69 1.71 -1.07
C GLY A 150 -5.26 2.02 0.37
N GLN A 151 -4.84 3.26 0.64
CA GLN A 151 -4.45 3.69 1.98
C GLN A 151 -5.67 3.78 2.91
N LEU A 152 -6.77 4.39 2.46
CA LEU A 152 -7.98 4.56 3.29
C LEU A 152 -8.58 3.22 3.71
N PHE A 153 -8.61 2.23 2.83
CA PHE A 153 -9.07 0.88 3.17
C PHE A 153 -8.10 0.16 4.10
N THR A 154 -6.79 0.33 3.93
CA THR A 154 -5.77 -0.15 4.87
C THR A 154 -5.97 0.46 6.27
N ILE A 155 -6.17 1.78 6.35
CA ILE A 155 -6.39 2.53 7.59
C ILE A 155 -7.67 2.03 8.28
N THR A 156 -8.77 1.94 7.52
CA THR A 156 -10.07 1.52 8.03
C THR A 156 -10.01 0.08 8.54
N TRP A 157 -9.42 -0.83 7.77
CA TRP A 157 -9.20 -2.21 8.18
C TRP A 157 -8.38 -2.28 9.48
N THR A 158 -7.28 -1.52 9.58
CA THR A 158 -6.41 -1.51 10.77
C THR A 158 -7.16 -1.05 12.01
N LEU A 159 -7.98 0.00 11.91
CA LEU A 159 -8.81 0.49 13.01
C LEU A 159 -9.87 -0.52 13.44
N MET A 160 -10.57 -1.14 12.48
CA MET A 160 -11.60 -2.16 12.78
C MET A 160 -11.00 -3.42 13.41
N MET A 161 -9.83 -3.86 12.93
CA MET A 161 -9.12 -5.00 13.51
C MET A 161 -8.59 -4.68 14.91
N THR A 162 -8.04 -3.50 15.10
CA THR A 162 -7.61 -3.01 16.43
C THR A 162 -8.78 -2.97 17.43
N TYR A 163 -9.95 -2.50 16.99
CA TYR A 163 -11.16 -2.54 17.80
C TYR A 163 -11.53 -3.98 18.20
N ALA A 164 -11.54 -4.92 17.25
CA ALA A 164 -11.83 -6.32 17.52
C ALA A 164 -10.81 -6.94 18.50
N PHE A 165 -9.51 -6.68 18.30
CA PHE A 165 -8.45 -7.15 19.20
C PHE A 165 -8.58 -6.60 20.61
N SER A 166 -8.96 -5.33 20.75
CA SER A 166 -9.20 -4.69 22.05
C SER A 166 -10.43 -5.31 22.75
N LYS A 167 -11.55 -5.44 22.02
CA LYS A 167 -12.79 -6.00 22.57
C LYS A 167 -12.64 -7.45 23.03
N LEU A 168 -11.90 -8.26 22.27
CA LEU A 168 -11.63 -9.66 22.58
C LEU A 168 -10.40 -9.87 23.46
N LYS A 169 -9.70 -8.80 23.87
CA LYS A 169 -8.46 -8.84 24.67
C LYS A 169 -7.38 -9.75 24.06
N LEU A 170 -7.30 -9.80 22.73
CA LEU A 170 -6.37 -10.69 22.00
C LEU A 170 -4.94 -10.14 22.00
N MET A 171 -4.84 -8.81 21.92
CA MET A 171 -3.57 -8.08 21.84
C MET A 171 -3.38 -7.18 23.07
N PRO A 172 -2.13 -6.99 23.54
CA PRO A 172 -1.82 -6.00 24.57
C PRO A 172 -2.26 -4.58 24.17
N LYS A 173 -2.57 -3.74 25.16
CA LYS A 173 -3.02 -2.36 24.92
C LYS A 173 -2.07 -1.56 24.03
N TRP A 174 -0.76 -1.69 24.23
CA TRP A 174 0.24 -0.94 23.45
C TRP A 174 0.23 -1.32 21.96
N VAL A 175 -0.07 -2.58 21.61
CA VAL A 175 -0.19 -3.02 20.20
C VAL A 175 -1.41 -2.39 19.56
N ASN A 176 -2.53 -2.32 20.30
CA ASN A 176 -3.73 -1.65 19.81
C ASN A 176 -3.50 -0.14 19.63
N VAL A 177 -2.81 0.50 20.59
CA VAL A 177 -2.44 1.92 20.47
C VAL A 177 -1.55 2.15 19.27
N LEU A 178 -0.56 1.28 19.01
CA LEU A 178 0.30 1.36 17.83
C LEU A 178 -0.53 1.31 16.52
N GLY A 179 -1.52 0.42 16.43
CA GLY A 179 -2.41 0.34 15.26
C GLY A 179 -3.28 1.59 15.06
N ILE A 180 -3.73 2.22 16.15
CA ILE A 180 -4.48 3.49 16.06
C ILE A 180 -3.56 4.63 15.63
N VAL A 181 -2.38 4.75 16.25
CA VAL A 181 -1.41 5.80 15.95
C VAL A 181 -0.91 5.69 14.51
N SER A 182 -0.59 4.48 14.03
CA SER A 182 -0.20 4.26 12.65
C SER A 182 -1.31 4.67 11.68
N SER A 183 -2.56 4.29 11.95
CA SER A 183 -3.73 4.69 11.15
C SER A 183 -3.94 6.21 11.12
N VAL A 184 -3.80 6.91 12.25
CA VAL A 184 -3.95 8.37 12.33
C VAL A 184 -2.85 9.06 11.52
N ILE A 185 -1.59 8.66 11.71
CA ILE A 185 -0.47 9.23 10.94
C ILE A 185 -0.65 8.96 9.45
N TYR A 186 -1.02 7.72 9.08
CA TYR A 186 -1.21 7.36 7.68
C TYR A 186 -2.39 8.11 7.05
N PHE A 187 -3.45 8.40 7.81
CA PHE A 187 -4.56 9.22 7.33
C PHE A 187 -4.14 10.65 7.00
N LEU A 188 -3.14 11.21 7.69
CA LEU A 188 -2.62 12.54 7.38
C LEU A 188 -1.91 12.59 6.02
N ALA A 189 -1.44 11.45 5.48
CA ALA A 189 -0.88 11.37 4.13
C ALA A 189 -1.89 11.73 3.03
N GLN A 190 -3.19 11.65 3.32
CA GLN A 190 -4.25 12.05 2.39
C GLN A 190 -4.16 13.54 2.01
N ALA A 191 -3.55 14.36 2.87
CA ALA A 191 -3.29 15.76 2.57
C ALA A 191 -2.42 15.97 1.32
N GLU A 192 -1.42 15.10 1.09
CA GLU A 192 -0.59 15.16 -0.13
C GLU A 192 -1.41 14.96 -1.41
N LEU A 193 -2.47 14.16 -1.33
CA LEU A 193 -3.33 13.87 -2.47
C LEU A 193 -4.16 15.10 -2.83
N PHE A 194 -4.67 15.81 -1.82
CA PHE A 194 -5.31 17.11 -2.03
C PHE A 194 -4.34 18.16 -2.57
N ALA A 195 -3.07 18.15 -2.15
CA ALA A 195 -2.05 19.04 -2.69
C ALA A 195 -1.78 18.84 -4.19
N THR A 196 -2.12 17.68 -4.76
CA THR A 196 -2.02 17.47 -6.22
C THR A 196 -3.05 18.24 -7.04
N VAL A 197 -4.13 18.72 -6.40
CA VAL A 197 -5.25 19.43 -7.06
C VAL A 197 -5.54 20.81 -6.46
N ILE A 198 -5.05 21.09 -5.25
CA ILE A 198 -5.18 22.36 -4.55
C ILE A 198 -3.79 22.91 -4.24
N ASN A 199 -3.39 23.95 -4.96
CA ASN A 199 -2.09 24.60 -4.76
C ASN A 199 -1.98 25.15 -3.33
N GLY A 200 -0.88 24.83 -2.64
CA GLY A 200 -0.60 25.30 -1.28
C GLY A 200 -1.39 24.59 -0.17
N PHE A 201 -2.03 23.45 -0.47
CA PHE A 201 -2.65 22.63 0.58
C PHE A 201 -1.60 22.18 1.60
N PRO A 202 -1.86 22.30 2.92
CA PRO A 202 -0.88 21.95 3.94
C PRO A 202 -0.62 20.44 3.92
N VAL A 203 0.66 20.07 3.85
CA VAL A 203 1.11 18.67 3.80
C VAL A 203 2.05 18.36 4.95
N TRP A 204 2.07 17.11 5.35
CA TRP A 204 3.12 16.55 6.18
C TRP A 204 3.79 15.42 5.40
N ASP A 205 4.88 15.73 4.71
CA ASP A 205 5.53 14.83 3.74
C ASP A 205 5.98 13.48 4.33
N LEU A 206 6.21 13.43 5.65
CA LEU A 206 6.59 12.18 6.33
C LEU A 206 5.39 11.32 6.73
N ALA A 207 4.15 11.82 6.64
CA ALA A 207 2.96 11.12 7.12
C ALA A 207 2.76 9.78 6.40
N GLY A 208 2.93 9.74 5.07
CA GLY A 208 2.80 8.51 4.28
C GLY A 208 3.86 7.48 4.65
N PHE A 209 5.12 7.90 4.73
CA PHE A 209 6.24 7.03 5.09
C PHE A 209 6.12 6.49 6.53
N LEU A 210 5.89 7.37 7.51
CA LEU A 210 5.79 6.98 8.91
C LEU A 210 4.55 6.13 9.16
N GLY A 211 3.40 6.51 8.60
CA GLY A 211 2.14 5.78 8.77
C GLY A 211 2.22 4.36 8.22
N SER A 212 2.69 4.21 6.98
CA SER A 212 2.87 2.90 6.34
C SER A 212 3.93 2.04 7.04
N THR A 213 5.07 2.63 7.44
CA THR A 213 6.14 1.90 8.15
C THR A 213 5.67 1.40 9.52
N LEU A 214 4.99 2.24 10.30
CA LEU A 214 4.42 1.85 11.59
C LEU A 214 3.35 0.76 11.42
N TRP A 215 2.55 0.83 10.35
CA TRP A 215 1.60 -0.22 10.00
C TRP A 215 2.31 -1.55 9.67
N LEU A 216 3.38 -1.55 8.89
CA LEU A 216 4.18 -2.76 8.61
C LEU A 216 4.78 -3.35 9.89
N ILE A 217 5.33 -2.52 10.79
CA ILE A 217 5.84 -2.94 12.10
C ILE A 217 4.71 -3.57 12.93
N TRP A 218 3.52 -2.96 12.92
CA TRP A 218 2.34 -3.47 13.60
C TRP A 218 1.91 -4.85 13.07
N LEU A 219 1.92 -5.05 11.74
CA LEU A 219 1.66 -6.36 11.13
C LEU A 219 2.65 -7.43 11.58
N ILE A 220 3.96 -7.09 11.64
CA ILE A 220 5.01 -8.01 12.10
C ILE A 220 4.78 -8.40 13.57
N ILE A 221 4.43 -7.43 14.43
CA ILE A 221 4.14 -7.67 15.84
C ILE A 221 2.93 -8.57 16.00
N ILE A 222 1.84 -8.28 15.29
CA ILE A 222 0.63 -9.10 15.31
C ILE A 222 0.92 -10.50 14.80
N GLY A 223 1.62 -10.62 13.67
CA GLY A 223 1.98 -11.91 13.11
C GLY A 223 2.81 -12.74 14.09
N SER A 224 3.76 -12.10 14.77
CA SER A 224 4.56 -12.75 15.83
C SER A 224 3.70 -13.23 17.00
N MET A 225 2.69 -12.45 17.40
CA MET A 225 1.76 -12.84 18.46
C MET A 225 0.83 -13.98 18.02
N PHE A 226 0.38 -13.99 16.76
CA PHE A 226 -0.39 -15.08 16.15
C PHE A 226 0.40 -16.39 16.09
N ILE A 227 1.72 -16.34 15.88
CA ILE A 227 2.60 -17.51 15.94
C ILE A 227 2.78 -18.00 17.38
N LYS A 228 3.01 -17.08 18.35
CA LYS A 228 3.30 -17.45 19.74
C LYS A 228 2.09 -18.04 20.47
N LYS A 229 0.89 -17.56 20.17
CA LYS A 229 -0.34 -18.03 20.80
C LYS A 229 -1.09 -18.91 19.80
N ASN A 230 -0.73 -20.20 19.75
CA ASN A 230 -1.40 -21.20 18.90
C ASN A 230 -2.94 -21.16 19.06
N ASP A 231 -3.42 -20.84 20.26
CA ASP A 231 -4.83 -20.76 20.63
C ASP A 231 -5.29 -19.31 20.90
N LEU A 232 -4.93 -18.34 20.04
CA LEU A 232 -5.59 -17.03 20.00
C LEU A 232 -7.05 -17.23 19.58
N ILE A 233 -7.90 -17.60 20.54
CA ILE A 233 -9.25 -18.16 20.38
C ILE A 233 -9.26 -19.62 19.96
#